data_AF-A0A955NS34-F1
#
_entry.id   AF-A0A955NS34-F1
#
_cell.length_a   1.000
_cell.length_b   1.000
_cell.length_c   1.000
_cell.angle_alpha   90.00
_cell.angle_beta   90.00
_cell.angle_gamma   90.00
#
_symmetry.space_group_name_H-M   'P 1'
#
loop_
_entity.id
_entity.type
_entity.pdbx_description
1 polymer ?
#
loop_
_entity_poly.entity_id
_entity_poly.type
_entity_poly.pdbx_seq_one_letter_code
_entity_poly.pdbx_strand_id
1 'polypeptide(L)'
;SEPLNNISLQTCAFLRAIKEFADYSRDNKYVHVPQKGWIPLEEARSMEEGNEKYRVGWRTRGNPLADLPVMVTVSNQAERLVAMTWFDDTLSMVSNPNHPCMHADPKFEDLEPGEVREVHGKLIFFEGPLEEFVFENYLPN
;
A
#
# COMPACT_ATOMS: atom_id res chain seq x y z
N SER A 1 -7.98 -3.77 -33.51
CA SER A 1 -7.15 -3.16 -32.45
C SER A 1 -7.02 -4.19 -31.35
N GLU A 2 -5.84 -4.33 -30.77
CA GLU A 2 -5.59 -5.35 -29.74
C GLU A 2 -5.99 -4.84 -28.35
N PRO A 3 -6.37 -5.74 -27.42
CA PRO A 3 -6.63 -5.38 -26.03
C PRO A 3 -5.38 -4.87 -25.32
N LEU A 4 -5.55 -3.97 -24.35
CA LEU A 4 -4.50 -3.63 -23.40
C LEU A 4 -4.48 -4.65 -22.26
N ASN A 5 -3.37 -5.37 -22.13
CA ASN A 5 -3.23 -6.45 -21.16
C ASN A 5 -2.25 -6.10 -20.04
N ASN A 6 -2.41 -6.73 -18.87
CA ASN A 6 -1.50 -6.61 -17.71
C ASN A 6 -1.32 -5.16 -17.22
N ILE A 7 -2.40 -4.41 -17.17
CA ILE A 7 -2.38 -3.00 -16.80
C ILE A 7 -2.14 -2.88 -15.29
N SER A 8 -1.01 -2.32 -14.91
CA SER A 8 -0.70 -1.92 -13.54
C SER A 8 -0.21 -0.48 -13.52
N LEU A 9 -0.65 0.29 -12.54
CA LEU A 9 -0.24 1.68 -12.39
C LEU A 9 0.67 1.83 -11.17
N GLN A 10 1.45 2.90 -11.17
CA GLN A 10 2.17 3.34 -9.99
C GLN A 10 1.46 4.56 -9.40
N THR A 11 1.00 4.46 -8.16
CA THR A 11 0.41 5.58 -7.44
C THR A 11 1.25 5.88 -6.21
N CYS A 12 1.60 7.16 -6.04
CA CYS A 12 2.55 7.61 -5.03
C CYS A 12 1.91 8.71 -4.19
N ALA A 13 1.84 8.51 -2.88
CA ALA A 13 1.65 9.62 -1.96
C ALA A 13 3.03 10.13 -1.54
N PHE A 14 3.44 11.29 -2.08
CA PHE A 14 4.73 11.91 -1.78
C PHE A 14 4.58 12.84 -0.57
N LEU A 15 4.98 12.34 0.61
CA LEU A 15 4.68 12.92 1.92
C LEU A 15 5.68 14.00 2.37
N ARG A 16 6.63 14.39 1.52
CA ARG A 16 7.70 15.36 1.85
C ARG A 16 7.21 16.67 2.45
N ALA A 17 6.02 17.14 2.04
CA ALA A 17 5.44 18.39 2.53
C ALA A 17 4.86 18.28 3.95
N ILE A 18 4.63 17.06 4.45
CA ILE A 18 4.03 16.78 5.76
C ILE A 18 5.14 16.27 6.67
N LYS A 19 5.75 17.18 7.45
CA LYS A 19 7.00 16.93 8.19
C LYS A 19 6.98 15.65 9.03
N GLU A 20 5.84 15.31 9.62
CA GLU A 20 5.72 14.15 10.49
C GLU A 20 5.74 12.80 9.77
N PHE A 21 5.56 12.80 8.44
CA PHE A 21 5.65 11.60 7.60
C PHE A 21 6.80 11.70 6.58
N ALA A 22 7.64 12.73 6.69
CA ALA A 22 8.65 13.09 5.69
C ALA A 22 10.00 12.35 5.86
N ASP A 23 10.05 11.32 6.69
CA ASP A 23 11.27 10.56 6.93
C ASP A 23 11.73 9.80 5.68
N TYR A 24 13.03 9.92 5.41
CA TYR A 24 13.75 9.16 4.41
C TYR A 24 14.07 7.77 4.98
N SER A 25 13.02 6.98 5.19
CA SER A 25 13.08 5.65 5.77
C SER A 25 11.99 4.76 5.19
N ARG A 26 12.14 3.44 5.32
CA ARG A 26 11.06 2.47 5.12
C ARG A 26 10.42 2.03 6.45
N ASP A 27 11.07 2.31 7.56
CA ASP A 27 10.73 1.73 8.87
C ASP A 27 9.43 2.30 9.43
N ASN A 28 9.06 3.52 9.04
CA ASN A 28 7.76 4.10 9.39
C ASN A 28 6.63 3.73 8.42
N LYS A 29 6.87 2.83 7.46
CA LYS A 29 5.82 2.29 6.59
C LYS A 29 5.51 0.86 7.00
N TYR A 30 4.23 0.55 7.15
CA TYR A 30 3.75 -0.73 7.66
C TYR A 30 2.81 -1.39 6.67
N VAL A 31 2.83 -2.72 6.69
CA VAL A 31 1.90 -3.60 5.98
C VAL A 31 1.40 -4.63 6.98
N HIS A 32 0.21 -5.16 6.76
CA HIS A 32 -0.31 -6.25 7.57
C HIS A 32 0.08 -7.58 6.94
N VAL A 33 0.55 -8.52 7.77
CA VAL A 33 0.94 -9.88 7.35
C VAL A 33 0.23 -10.87 8.28
N PRO A 34 -0.33 -11.98 7.75
CA PRO A 34 -1.00 -12.98 8.56
C PRO A 34 -0.15 -13.44 9.75
N GLN A 35 -0.79 -13.61 10.91
CA GLN A 35 -0.18 -14.07 12.17
C GLN A 35 0.89 -13.13 12.78
N LYS A 36 1.42 -12.17 12.02
CA LYS A 36 2.36 -11.15 12.49
C LYS A 36 1.70 -9.80 12.77
N GLY A 37 0.56 -9.52 12.16
CA GLY A 37 -0.12 -8.24 12.28
C GLY A 37 0.57 -7.15 11.46
N TRP A 38 0.53 -5.91 11.94
CA TRP A 38 1.26 -4.80 11.34
C TRP A 38 2.76 -4.92 11.60
N ILE A 39 3.55 -4.99 10.52
CA ILE A 39 5.02 -5.00 10.60
C ILE A 39 5.62 -3.95 9.66
N PRO A 40 6.84 -3.44 9.95
CA PRO A 40 7.53 -2.55 9.04
C PRO A 40 7.72 -3.20 7.66
N LEU A 41 7.57 -2.41 6.60
CA LEU A 41 7.72 -2.89 5.23
C LEU A 41 9.11 -3.48 4.98
N GLU A 42 10.16 -2.94 5.60
CA GLU A 42 11.52 -3.48 5.43
C GLU A 42 11.66 -4.88 6.07
N GLU A 43 11.00 -5.13 7.20
CA GLU A 43 10.92 -6.47 7.79
C GLU A 43 10.18 -7.43 6.85
N ALA A 44 8.98 -7.04 6.40
CA ALA A 44 8.17 -7.85 5.49
C ALA A 44 8.94 -8.24 4.21
N ARG A 45 9.71 -7.31 3.64
CA ARG A 45 10.52 -7.58 2.43
C ARG A 45 11.64 -8.59 2.62
N SER A 46 12.04 -8.85 3.86
CA SER A 46 13.09 -9.81 4.19
C SER A 46 12.53 -11.20 4.49
N MET A 47 11.21 -11.36 4.49
CA MET A 47 10.54 -12.65 4.68
C MET A 47 10.60 -13.51 3.42
N GLU A 48 10.55 -14.83 3.63
CA GLU A 48 10.38 -15.81 2.56
C GLU A 48 9.08 -15.57 1.79
N GLU A 49 9.04 -15.97 0.52
CA GLU A 49 7.85 -15.79 -0.31
C GLU A 49 6.61 -16.48 0.29
N GLY A 50 5.50 -15.74 0.38
CA GLY A 50 4.22 -16.26 0.86
C GLY A 50 3.29 -16.68 -0.28
N ASN A 51 1.99 -16.74 0.00
CA ASN A 51 0.94 -16.98 -0.98
C ASN A 51 -0.23 -16.00 -0.84
N GLU A 52 0.02 -14.82 -0.24
CA GLU A 52 -1.03 -13.84 0.01
C GLU A 52 -1.43 -13.07 -1.24
N LYS A 53 -2.58 -12.39 -1.17
CA LYS A 53 -3.11 -11.66 -2.33
C LYS A 53 -2.23 -10.46 -2.73
N TYR A 54 -1.66 -9.76 -1.76
CA TYR A 54 -0.99 -8.47 -1.99
C TYR A 54 0.52 -8.56 -1.87
N ARG A 55 1.22 -7.98 -2.85
CA ARG A 55 2.68 -8.02 -2.90
C ARG A 55 3.29 -6.95 -2.01
N VAL A 56 4.39 -7.29 -1.36
CA VAL A 56 5.28 -6.34 -0.66
C VAL A 56 6.57 -6.22 -1.46
N GLY A 57 6.89 -5.01 -1.91
CA GLY A 57 7.95 -4.73 -2.89
C GLY A 57 7.41 -4.51 -4.30
N TRP A 58 8.28 -4.36 -5.29
CA TRP A 58 7.90 -3.93 -6.65
C TRP A 58 6.92 -4.90 -7.34
N ARG A 59 5.94 -4.37 -8.09
CA ARG A 59 4.83 -5.11 -8.74
C ARG A 59 5.16 -6.48 -9.36
N THR A 60 6.33 -6.62 -9.99
CA THR A 60 6.76 -7.86 -10.68
C THR A 60 7.72 -8.74 -9.88
N ARG A 61 8.25 -8.26 -8.74
CA ARG A 61 9.30 -8.94 -7.96
C ARG A 61 9.02 -8.97 -6.45
N GLY A 62 7.97 -8.31 -5.99
CA GLY A 62 7.57 -8.27 -4.59
C GLY A 62 6.92 -9.59 -4.20
N ASN A 63 7.19 -10.03 -2.97
CA ASN A 63 6.67 -11.29 -2.46
C ASN A 63 5.18 -11.11 -2.07
N PRO A 64 4.29 -12.04 -2.45
CA PRO A 64 2.88 -12.06 -2.03
C PRO A 64 2.79 -12.38 -0.52
N LEU A 65 2.77 -11.33 0.31
CA LEU A 65 2.93 -11.43 1.76
C LEU A 65 1.84 -10.76 2.58
N ALA A 66 1.19 -9.75 2.04
CA ALA A 66 0.21 -8.98 2.77
C ALA A 66 -1.20 -9.48 2.50
N ASP A 67 -1.99 -9.59 3.56
CA ASP A 67 -3.39 -10.00 3.57
C ASP A 67 -4.35 -8.82 3.53
N LEU A 68 -3.91 -7.62 3.90
CA LEU A 68 -4.68 -6.38 3.75
C LEU A 68 -4.18 -5.52 2.58
N PRO A 69 -5.08 -4.91 1.78
CA PRO A 69 -4.75 -4.08 0.63
C PRO A 69 -4.35 -2.64 1.00
N VAL A 70 -3.62 -2.45 2.09
CA VAL A 70 -3.38 -1.11 2.62
C VAL A 70 -1.96 -0.97 3.14
N MET A 71 -1.31 0.12 2.74
CA MET A 71 -0.07 0.56 3.34
C MET A 71 -0.37 1.66 4.35
N VAL A 72 0.33 1.62 5.48
CA VAL A 72 0.27 2.66 6.50
C VAL A 72 1.61 3.38 6.60
N THR A 73 1.61 4.69 6.79
CA THR A 73 2.78 5.45 7.24
C THR A 73 2.46 6.09 8.59
N VAL A 74 3.25 5.77 9.61
CA VAL A 74 3.06 6.32 10.97
C VAL A 74 3.81 7.64 11.14
N SER A 75 3.24 8.53 11.96
CA SER A 75 3.84 9.82 12.28
C SER A 75 5.05 9.66 13.20
N ASN A 76 6.09 10.46 12.99
CA ASN A 76 7.23 10.57 13.88
C ASN A 76 7.04 11.62 15.00
N GLN A 77 5.88 12.28 15.06
CA GLN A 77 5.61 13.39 15.98
C GLN A 77 4.41 13.14 16.91
N ALA A 78 3.47 12.26 16.54
CA ALA A 78 2.24 12.01 17.28
C ALA A 78 1.69 10.61 17.01
N GLU A 79 0.75 10.16 17.84
CA GLU A 79 -0.01 8.92 17.61
C GLU A 79 -1.07 9.15 16.54
N ARG A 80 -0.64 9.13 15.29
CA ARG A 80 -1.49 9.17 14.12
C ARG A 80 -0.79 8.61 12.91
N LEU A 81 -1.56 8.30 11.88
CA LEU A 81 -1.07 7.69 10.66
C LEU A 81 -1.84 8.16 9.43
N VAL A 82 -1.20 7.96 8.28
CA VAL A 82 -1.85 8.03 6.97
C VAL A 82 -1.85 6.63 6.35
N ALA A 83 -2.99 6.18 5.85
CA ALA A 83 -3.11 4.91 5.14
C ALA A 83 -3.55 5.14 3.69
N MET A 84 -3.07 4.30 2.77
CA MET A 84 -3.38 4.37 1.35
C MET A 84 -3.81 3.00 0.86
N THR A 85 -4.95 2.95 0.15
CA THR A 85 -5.52 1.71 -0.38
C THR A 85 -6.28 1.98 -1.69
N TRP A 86 -6.30 0.96 -2.56
CA TRP A 86 -7.25 0.83 -3.67
C TRP A 86 -8.16 -0.40 -3.46
N PHE A 87 -8.34 -0.80 -2.20
CA PHE A 87 -9.07 -2.00 -1.81
C PHE A 87 -8.62 -3.23 -2.60
N ASP A 88 -9.55 -4.03 -3.09
CA ASP A 88 -9.27 -5.26 -3.82
C ASP A 88 -8.46 -5.08 -5.11
N ASP A 89 -8.41 -3.87 -5.67
CA ASP A 89 -7.61 -3.54 -6.85
C ASP A 89 -6.13 -3.32 -6.52
N THR A 90 -5.76 -3.27 -5.24
CA THR A 90 -4.35 -3.14 -4.82
C THR A 90 -3.56 -4.37 -5.29
N LEU A 91 -2.45 -4.14 -5.96
CA LEU A 91 -1.52 -5.18 -6.42
C LEU A 91 -0.28 -5.26 -5.52
N SER A 92 0.31 -4.11 -5.22
CA SER A 92 1.66 -4.05 -4.66
C SER A 92 1.85 -2.87 -3.74
N MET A 93 2.52 -3.09 -2.62
CA MET A 93 2.87 -2.08 -1.64
C MET A 93 4.38 -1.85 -1.64
N VAL A 94 4.78 -0.60 -1.86
CA VAL A 94 6.18 -0.23 -2.13
C VAL A 94 6.57 1.02 -1.36
N SER A 95 7.83 1.10 -0.98
CA SER A 95 8.42 2.36 -0.54
C SER A 95 9.88 2.48 -1.00
N ASN A 96 10.35 3.72 -1.09
CA ASN A 96 11.71 4.07 -1.46
C ASN A 96 12.38 4.78 -0.27
N PRO A 97 13.49 4.29 0.28
CA PRO A 97 14.09 4.87 1.48
C PRO A 97 14.67 6.26 1.18
N ASN A 98 14.95 6.56 -0.09
CA ASN A 98 15.48 7.84 -0.52
C ASN A 98 14.39 8.87 -0.85
N HIS A 99 13.12 8.51 -0.69
CA HIS A 99 11.99 9.40 -0.96
C HIS A 99 10.91 9.16 0.10
N PRO A 100 10.42 10.19 0.80
CA PRO A 100 9.36 10.01 1.79
C PRO A 100 8.02 9.77 1.10
N CYS A 101 7.85 8.58 0.50
CA CYS A 101 6.65 8.15 -0.18
C CYS A 101 6.15 6.79 0.30
N MET A 102 4.85 6.63 0.18
CA MET A 102 4.15 5.36 0.33
C MET A 102 3.44 5.04 -0.99
N HIS A 103 3.34 3.76 -1.29
CA HIS A 103 2.63 3.26 -2.46
C HIS A 103 1.73 2.12 -2.06
N ALA A 104 0.48 2.19 -2.51
CA ALA A 104 -0.36 1.03 -2.77
C ALA A 104 -0.68 1.14 -4.26
N ASP A 105 -0.14 0.26 -5.09
CA ASP A 105 -0.25 0.37 -6.55
C ASP A 105 -1.42 -0.48 -7.06
N PRO A 106 -2.34 0.05 -7.87
CA PRO A 106 -3.49 -0.71 -8.34
C PRO A 106 -3.18 -1.53 -9.59
N LYS A 107 -3.95 -2.59 -9.80
CA LYS A 107 -4.06 -3.36 -11.03
C LYS A 107 -5.43 -3.15 -11.65
N PHE A 108 -5.47 -3.13 -12.98
CA PHE A 108 -6.71 -3.13 -13.74
C PHE A 108 -6.86 -4.47 -14.46
N GLU A 109 -8.10 -4.84 -14.74
CA GLU A 109 -8.41 -5.88 -15.71
C GLU A 109 -7.95 -5.48 -17.11
N ASP A 110 -7.84 -6.47 -18.00
CA ASP A 110 -7.53 -6.20 -19.41
C ASP A 110 -8.68 -5.40 -20.05
N LEU A 111 -8.33 -4.51 -20.98
CA LEU A 111 -9.25 -3.56 -21.60
C LEU A 111 -9.35 -3.78 -23.10
N GLU A 112 -10.57 -3.95 -23.60
CA GLU A 112 -10.86 -3.93 -25.02
C GLU A 112 -10.81 -2.49 -25.58
N PRO A 113 -10.53 -2.33 -26.89
CA PRO A 113 -10.51 -1.01 -27.52
C PRO A 113 -11.83 -0.24 -27.35
N GLY A 114 -11.76 0.92 -26.69
CA GLY A 114 -12.92 1.79 -26.43
C GLY A 114 -13.57 1.58 -25.06
N GLU A 115 -13.12 0.60 -24.28
CA GLU A 115 -13.58 0.41 -22.92
C GLU A 115 -12.98 1.42 -21.93
N VAL A 116 -13.72 1.63 -20.84
CA VAL A 116 -13.28 2.40 -19.67
C VAL A 116 -13.40 1.50 -18.44
N ARG A 117 -12.43 1.61 -17.53
CA ARG A 117 -12.46 1.02 -16.19
C ARG A 117 -12.02 2.07 -15.19
N GLU A 118 -12.55 1.95 -13.99
CA GLU A 118 -12.28 2.85 -12.88
C GLU A 118 -11.93 2.02 -11.64
N VAL A 119 -10.95 2.49 -10.88
CA VAL A 119 -10.60 1.95 -9.56
C VAL A 119 -10.75 3.08 -8.55
N HIS A 120 -11.25 2.75 -7.37
CA HIS A 120 -11.49 3.72 -6.31
C HIS A 120 -10.67 3.35 -5.08
N GLY A 121 -10.20 4.36 -4.37
CA GLY A 121 -9.34 4.18 -3.21
C GLY A 121 -9.54 5.25 -2.17
N LYS A 122 -8.80 5.13 -1.08
CA LYS A 122 -8.81 6.10 0.02
C LYS A 122 -7.40 6.45 0.45
N LEU A 123 -7.22 7.74 0.75
CA LEU A 123 -6.22 8.20 1.71
C LEU A 123 -6.95 8.42 3.03
N ILE A 124 -6.56 7.68 4.04
CA ILE A 124 -7.20 7.66 5.36
C ILE A 124 -6.27 8.37 6.33
N PHE A 125 -6.79 9.35 7.07
CA PHE A 125 -6.11 9.98 8.19
C PHE A 125 -6.73 9.44 9.47
N PHE A 126 -5.91 8.86 10.33
CA PHE A 126 -6.35 8.24 11.57
C PHE A 126 -5.56 8.83 12.74
N GLU A 127 -6.27 9.24 13.78
CA GLU A 127 -5.70 9.65 15.06
C GLU A 127 -5.78 8.46 16.02
N GLY A 128 -4.65 8.06 16.57
CA GLY A 128 -4.47 6.86 17.39
C GLY A 128 -3.21 6.07 17.00
N PRO A 129 -2.78 5.14 17.86
CA PRO A 129 -1.65 4.26 17.58
C PRO A 129 -1.99 3.21 16.50
N LEU A 130 -0.96 2.62 15.88
CA LEU A 130 -1.12 1.67 14.77
C LEU A 130 -1.95 0.44 15.15
N GLU A 131 -1.85 0.00 16.39
CA GLU A 131 -2.54 -1.17 16.95
C GLU A 131 -4.06 -0.97 17.02
N GLU A 132 -4.53 0.27 17.06
CA GLU A 132 -5.96 0.61 17.06
C GLU A 132 -6.54 0.79 15.65
N PHE A 133 -5.68 0.82 14.62
CA PHE A 133 -6.12 0.97 13.24
C PHE A 133 -6.69 -0.34 12.69
N VAL A 134 -8.02 -0.42 12.66
CA VAL A 134 -8.80 -1.53 12.09
C VAL A 134 -9.23 -1.17 10.66
N PHE A 135 -8.61 -1.78 9.66
CA PHE A 135 -8.81 -1.44 8.26
C PHE A 135 -10.25 -1.68 7.77
N GLU A 136 -10.91 -2.70 8.31
CA GLU A 136 -12.26 -3.13 7.95
C GLU A 136 -13.29 -2.01 8.15
N ASN A 137 -13.04 -1.10 9.09
CA ASN A 137 -13.90 0.07 9.33
C ASN A 137 -13.90 1.08 8.16
N TYR A 138 -12.99 0.92 7.20
CA TYR A 138 -12.81 1.83 6.07
C TYR A 138 -13.16 1.20 4.72
N LEU A 139 -13.67 -0.03 4.70
CA LEU A 139 -14.17 -0.65 3.49
C LEU A 139 -15.28 0.22 2.85
N PRO A 140 -15.43 0.20 1.52
CA PRO A 140 -16.57 0.85 0.88
C PRO A 140 -17.88 0.23 1.39
N ASN A 141 -18.91 1.08 1.55
CA ASN A 141 -20.27 0.65 1.92
C ASN A 141 -20.95 -0.09 0.77
#